data_AF-A0A9W9LUS2-F1
#
_entry.id   AF-A0A9W9LUS2-F1
#
_cell.length_a   1.000
_cell.length_b   1.000
_cell.length_c   1.000
_cell.angle_alpha   90.00
_cell.angle_beta   90.00
_cell.angle_gamma   90.00
#
_symmetry.space_group_name_H-M   'P 1'
#
loop_
_entity.id
_entity.type
_entity.pdbx_description
1 polymer ?
#
loop_
_entity_poly.entity_id
_entity_poly.type
_entity_poly.pdbx_seq_one_letter_code
_entity_poly.pdbx_strand_id
1 'polypeptide(L)' 'MPDASNASGHNKPYTTTEEQILIYFKTHDYPWSQVTFEFNQRVDIDRQRTTAALESKWRQLNRLSNDEVGVP' A
#
# COMPACT_ATOMS: atom_id res chain seq x y z
N MET A 1 34.03 14.68 3.11
CA MET A 1 33.26 13.67 2.35
C MET A 1 31.79 13.90 2.70
N PRO A 2 30.90 14.19 1.72
CA PRO A 2 29.48 14.35 2.00
C PRO A 2 28.83 12.95 1.99
N ASP A 3 28.35 12.47 3.14
CA ASP A 3 27.57 11.23 3.19
C ASP A 3 26.11 11.57 2.83
N ALA A 4 25.65 10.94 1.76
CA ALA A 4 24.37 11.20 1.14
C ALA A 4 23.23 10.81 2.08
N SER A 5 22.39 11.81 2.40
CA SER A 5 20.93 11.68 2.44
C SER A 5 20.42 10.35 3.02
N ASN A 6 20.27 10.33 4.34
CA ASN A 6 19.58 9.31 5.12
C ASN A 6 18.07 9.25 4.79
N ALA A 7 17.71 9.06 3.52
CA ALA A 7 16.34 8.91 3.02
C ALA A 7 15.77 7.51 3.29
N SER A 8 16.22 6.83 4.35
CA SER A 8 15.72 5.51 4.78
C SER A 8 14.29 5.55 5.37
N GLY A 9 13.58 6.69 5.28
CA GLY A 9 12.22 6.85 5.81
C GLY A 9 11.10 6.45 4.85
N HIS A 10 11.34 6.35 3.54
CA HIS A 10 10.23 6.33 2.56
C HIS A 10 9.70 4.96 2.15
N ASN A 11 10.33 3.85 2.55
CA ASN A 11 9.93 2.52 2.10
C ASN A 11 9.69 1.54 3.24
N LYS A 12 8.92 1.96 4.26
CA LYS A 12 8.48 1.02 5.30
C LYS A 12 7.57 -0.02 4.63
N PRO A 13 7.91 -1.32 4.71
CA PRO A 13 7.11 -2.36 4.09
C PRO A 13 5.70 -2.34 4.69
N TYR A 14 4.71 -2.58 3.83
CA TYR A 14 3.34 -2.81 4.28
C TYR A 14 3.31 -4.06 5.15
N THR A 15 2.73 -3.96 6.33
CA THR A 15 2.42 -5.13 7.15
C THR A 15 1.25 -5.90 6.55
N THR A 16 1.12 -7.18 6.91
CA THR A 16 -0.01 -8.01 6.49
C THR A 16 -1.36 -7.36 6.83
N THR A 17 -1.46 -6.68 7.98
CA THR A 17 -2.67 -5.93 8.37
C THR A 17 -2.97 -4.77 7.41
N GLU A 18 -1.96 -3.99 7.05
CA GLU A 18 -2.10 -2.89 6.08
C GLU A 18 -2.51 -3.40 4.70
N GLU A 19 -1.94 -4.51 4.25
CA GLU A 19 -2.33 -5.15 2.99
C GLU A 19 -3.78 -5.62 3.03
N GLN A 20 -4.21 -6.26 4.13
CA GLN A 20 -5.60 -6.69 4.31
C GLN A 20 -6.58 -5.51 4.32
N ILE A 21 -6.22 -4.38 4.94
CA ILE A 21 -7.02 -3.15 4.92
C ILE A 21 -7.18 -2.65 3.47
N LEU A 22 -6.07 -2.56 2.73
CA LEU A 22 -6.07 -2.12 1.33
C LEU A 22 -6.92 -3.06 0.45
N ILE A 23 -6.77 -4.37 0.63
CA ILE A 23 -7.54 -5.38 -0.09
C ILE A 23 -9.02 -5.24 0.23
N TYR A 24 -9.39 -5.16 1.50
CA TYR A 24 -10.78 -4.98 1.93
C TYR A 24 -11.44 -3.76 1.27
N PHE A 25 -10.75 -2.63 1.24
CA PHE A 25 -11.32 -1.44 0.59
C PHE A 25 -11.43 -1.59 -0.92
N LYS A 26 -10.46 -2.21 -1.57
CA LYS A 26 -10.49 -2.37 -3.03
C LYS A 26 -11.46 -3.45 -3.50
N THR A 27 -11.73 -4.48 -2.70
CA THR A 27 -12.78 -5.48 -3.00
C THR A 27 -14.20 -4.91 -2.89
N HIS A 28 -14.38 -3.83 -2.11
CA HIS A 28 -15.65 -3.12 -1.98
C HIS A 28 -15.76 -1.89 -2.91
N ASP A 29 -14.87 -1.79 -3.91
CA ASP A 29 -14.83 -0.72 -4.91
C ASP A 29 -14.73 0.72 -4.34
N TYR A 30 -14.10 0.87 -3.16
CA TYR A 30 -13.92 2.22 -2.60
C TYR A 30 -12.99 3.07 -3.49
N PRO A 31 -13.30 4.38 -3.63
CA PRO A 31 -12.46 5.30 -4.37
C PRO A 31 -11.16 5.53 -3.62
N TRP A 32 -10.08 5.67 -4.37
CA TRP A 32 -8.72 5.83 -3.84
C TRP A 32 -8.56 6.92 -2.79
N SER A 33 -9.28 8.05 -2.95
CA SER A 33 -9.32 9.16 -2.01
C SER A 33 -9.84 8.71 -0.63
N GLN A 34 -10.92 7.91 -0.62
CA GLN A 34 -11.53 7.38 0.59
C GLN A 34 -10.68 6.27 1.20
N VAL A 35 -10.11 5.38 0.38
CA VAL A 35 -9.16 4.36 0.85
C VAL A 35 -7.98 5.00 1.55
N THR A 36 -7.43 6.08 0.98
CA THR A 36 -6.28 6.80 1.57
C THR A 36 -6.66 7.41 2.91
N PHE A 37 -7.81 8.07 2.99
CA PHE A 37 -8.30 8.67 4.22
C PHE A 37 -8.49 7.60 5.30
N GLU A 38 -9.26 6.55 5.01
CA GLU A 38 -9.55 5.47 5.97
C GLU A 38 -8.29 4.69 6.37
N PHE A 39 -7.37 4.44 5.43
CA PHE A 39 -6.11 3.77 5.72
C PHE A 39 -5.26 4.62 6.68
N ASN A 40 -5.10 5.92 6.39
CA ASN A 40 -4.31 6.84 7.21
C ASN A 40 -4.90 7.10 8.59
N GLN A 41 -6.20 6.85 8.80
CA GLN A 41 -6.85 6.87 10.12
C GLN A 41 -6.53 5.62 10.96
N ARG A 42 -6.19 4.49 10.32
CA ARG A 42 -5.94 3.19 10.98
C ARG A 42 -4.47 2.88 11.20
N VAL A 43 -3.57 3.61 10.53
CA VAL A 43 -2.12 3.46 10.68
C VAL A 43 -1.52 4.62 11.45
N ASP A 44 -0.32 4.38 12.00
CA ASP A 44 0.47 5.40 12.66
C ASP A 44 0.83 6.56 11.71
N ILE A 45 1.06 7.76 12.25
CA ILE A 45 1.33 8.97 11.46
C ILE A 45 2.54 8.77 10.54
N ASP A 46 3.55 8.06 11.04
CA ASP A 46 4.78 7.72 10.33
C ASP A 46 4.59 6.63 9.23
N ARG A 47 3.44 5.94 9.26
CA ARG A 47 3.04 4.93 8.28
C ARG A 47 1.96 5.41 7.31
N GLN A 48 1.54 6.67 7.42
CA GLN A 48 0.60 7.23 6.46
C GLN A 48 1.15 7.11 5.04
N ARG A 49 0.23 6.83 4.12
CA ARG A 49 0.53 6.63 2.70
C ARG A 49 -0.23 7.62 1.87
N THR A 50 0.39 8.00 0.77
CA THR A 50 -0.29 8.75 -0.27
C THR A 50 -1.11 7.80 -1.12
N THR A 51 -2.10 8.37 -1.82
CA THR A 51 -2.93 7.62 -2.75
C THR A 51 -2.13 6.87 -3.80
N ALA A 52 -1.08 7.50 -4.35
CA ALA A 52 -0.20 6.86 -5.32
C ALA A 52 0.54 5.64 -4.74
N ALA A 53 0.97 5.70 -3.48
CA ALA A 53 1.63 4.57 -2.82
C ALA A 53 0.67 3.38 -2.64
N LEU A 54 -0.57 3.65 -2.19
CA LEU A 54 -1.61 2.64 -2.05
C LEU A 54 -2.01 2.03 -3.40
N GLU A 55 -2.13 2.85 -4.43
CA GLU A 55 -2.43 2.36 -5.79
C GLU A 55 -1.31 1.47 -6.32
N SER A 56 -0.05 1.89 -6.17
CA SER A 56 1.11 1.09 -6.57
C SER A 56 1.14 -0.25 -5.83
N LYS A 57 0.85 -0.24 -4.52
CA LYS A 57 0.80 -1.45 -3.71
C LYS A 57 -0.34 -2.38 -4.15
N TRP A 58 -1.52 -1.84 -4.43
CA TRP A 58 -2.65 -2.63 -4.92
C TRP A 58 -2.35 -3.26 -6.28
N ARG A 59 -1.74 -2.52 -7.21
CA ARG A 59 -1.31 -3.10 -8.50
C ARG A 59 -0.34 -4.25 -8.31
N GLN A 60 0.58 -4.15 -7.34
CA GLN A 60 1.50 -5.24 -7.00
C GLN A 60 0.75 -6.46 -6.42
N LEU A 61 -0.17 -6.24 -5.48
CA LEU A 61 -1.00 -7.30 -4.89
C LEU A 61 -1.87 -8.00 -5.94
N ASN A 62 -2.48 -7.22 -6.84
CA ASN A 62 -3.32 -7.74 -7.92
C ASN A 62 -2.51 -8.56 -8.93
N ARG A 63 -1.26 -8.14 -9.23
CA ARG A 63 -0.35 -8.94 -10.08
C ARG A 63 0.03 -10.26 -9.42
N LEU A 64 0.40 -10.24 -8.14
CA LEU A 64 0.72 -11.46 -7.39
C LEU A 64 -0.48 -12.42 -7.31
N SER A 65 -1.68 -11.89 -7.08
CA SER A 65 -2.91 -12.68 -7.09
C SER A 65 -3.23 -13.30 -8.46
N ASN A 66 -2.76 -12.69 -9.55
CA ASN A 66 -2.98 -13.20 -10.91
C ASN A 66 -1.87 -14.16 -11.35
N ASP A 67 -0.66 -14.06 -10.76
CA ASP A 67 0.46 -14.96 -11.03
C ASP A 67 0.30 -16.34 -10.37
N GLU A 68 -0.41 -16.43 -9.22
CA GLU A 68 -0.76 -17.72 -8.62
C GLU A 68 -1.94 -18.44 -9.29
N VAL A 69 -2.65 -17.78 -10.21
CA VAL A 69 -3.68 -18.41 -11.06
C VAL A 69 -3.21 -18.45 -12.52
N GLY A 70 -1.91 -18.67 -12.71
CA GLY A 70 -1.35 -19.13 -13.97
C GLY A 70 -1.59 -20.62 -14.18
N VAL A 71 -2.83 -21.02 -14.50
CA VAL A 71 -3.11 -22.24 -15.28
C VAL A 71 -4.36 -21.98 -16.15
N PRO A 72 -4.37 -22.30 -17.46
CA PRO A 72 -3.30 -22.77 -18.36
C PRO A 72 -2.82 -21.71 -19.38
#